data_AF-A0AA95K1X6-F1
#
_entry.id   AF-A0AA95K1X6-F1
#
_cell.length_a   1.000
_cell.length_b   1.000
_cell.length_c   1.000
_cell.angle_alpha   90.00
_cell.angle_beta   90.00
_cell.angle_gamma   90.00
#
_symmetry.space_group_name_H-M   'P 1'
#
loop_
_entity.id
_entity.type
_entity.pdbx_description
1 polymer ?
#
loop_
_entity_poly.entity_id
_entity_poly.type
_entity_poly.pdbx_seq_one_letter_code
_entity_poly.pdbx_strand_id
1 'polypeptide(L)' 'MKDKPHGQAMAEYFRAHPAYAAELISEVCSDGDQGELAILLRQMDEAFVLDSKRPSYATLEQP' A
#
# COMPACT_ATOMS: atom_id res chain seq x y z
N MET A 1 -6.30 12.17 -17.04
CA MET A 1 -6.60 10.78 -16.65
C MET A 1 -6.27 10.66 -15.17
N LYS A 2 -7.20 10.17 -14.34
CA LYS A 2 -6.90 9.91 -12.93
C LYS A 2 -6.20 8.56 -12.88
N ASP A 3 -4.94 8.54 -13.28
CA ASP A 3 -4.07 7.42 -12.96
C ASP A 3 -4.14 7.26 -11.44
N LYS A 4 -4.47 6.06 -10.97
CA LYS A 4 -4.45 5.76 -9.54
C LYS A 4 -3.14 6.33 -8.99
N PRO A 5 -3.14 7.05 -7.86
CA PRO A 5 -1.91 7.51 -7.26
C PRO A 5 -0.99 6.30 -7.14
N HIS A 6 0.24 6.39 -7.67
CA HIS A 6 1.15 5.27 -7.85
C HIS A 6 1.31 4.43 -6.56
N GLY A 7 1.20 5.07 -5.39
CA GLY A 7 1.15 4.40 -4.09
C GLY A 7 0.01 3.39 -3.92
N GLN A 8 -1.20 3.68 -4.39
CA GLN A 8 -2.34 2.76 -4.30
C GLN A 8 -2.14 1.53 -5.21
N ALA A 9 -1.54 1.71 -6.38
CA ALA A 9 -1.21 0.59 -7.28
C ALA A 9 -0.16 -0.33 -6.65
N MET A 10 0.88 0.23 -6.02
CA MET A 10 1.88 -0.54 -5.28
C MET A 10 1.29 -1.23 -4.06
N ALA A 11 0.38 -0.57 -3.33
CA ALA A 11 -0.31 -1.18 -2.20
C ALA A 11 -1.16 -2.40 -2.60
N GLU A 12 -1.87 -2.33 -3.74
CA GLU A 12 -2.59 -3.48 -4.31
C GLU A 12 -1.62 -4.61 -4.71
N TYR A 13 -0.46 -4.27 -5.29
CA TYR A 13 0.56 -5.24 -5.68
C TYR A 13 1.21 -5.93 -4.47
N PHE A 14 1.55 -5.19 -3.41
CA PHE A 14 2.13 -5.76 -2.19
C PHE A 14 1.16 -6.68 -1.46
N ARG A 15 -0.14 -6.35 -1.45
CA ARG A 15 -1.18 -7.28 -0.94
C ARG A 15 -1.21 -8.59 -1.72
N ALA A 16 -1.09 -8.54 -3.04
CA ALA A 16 -1.09 -9.73 -3.90
C ALA A 16 0.21 -10.53 -3.81
N HIS A 17 1.34 -9.86 -3.54
CA HIS A 17 2.68 -10.44 -3.53
C HIS A 17 3.47 -10.08 -2.25
N PRO A 18 3.06 -10.60 -1.08
CA PRO A 18 3.70 -10.25 0.19
C PRO A 18 5.16 -10.72 0.31
N ALA A 19 5.57 -11.78 -0.42
CA ALA A 19 6.96 -12.22 -0.46
C ALA A 19 7.87 -11.19 -1.16
N TYR A 20 7.42 -10.66 -2.30
CA TYR A 20 8.13 -9.60 -3.02
C TYR A 20 8.25 -8.32 -2.18
N ALA A 21 7.19 -7.96 -1.48
CA ALA A 21 7.19 -6.83 -0.55
C ALA A 21 8.29 -6.96 0.53
N ALA A 22 8.49 -8.15 1.08
CA ALA A 22 9.53 -8.41 2.09
C ALA A 22 10.95 -8.37 1.51
N GLU A 23 11.14 -8.89 0.30
CA GLU A 23 12.41 -8.83 -0.42
C GLU A 23 12.80 -7.37 -0.70
N LEU A 24 11.85 -6.57 -1.20
CA LEU A 24 12.07 -5.16 -1.52
C LEU A 24 12.42 -4.33 -0.27
N ILE A 25 11.79 -4.60 0.89
CA ILE A 25 12.17 -3.94 2.15
C ILE A 25 13.63 -4.28 2.51
N SER A 26 14.04 -5.53 2.33
CA SER A 26 15.39 -5.98 2.67
C SER A 26 16.44 -5.34 1.76
N GLU A 27 16.14 -5.22 0.46
CA GLU A 27 16.97 -4.56 -0.53
C GLU A 27 17.14 -3.06 -0.23
N VAL A 28 16.03 -2.33 -0.04
CA VAL A 28 16.07 -0.89 0.25
C VAL A 28 16.74 -0.60 1.60
N CYS A 29 16.54 -1.45 2.62
CA CYS A 29 17.27 -1.34 3.88
C CYS A 29 18.79 -1.55 3.70
N SER A 30 19.19 -2.40 2.76
CA SER A 30 20.60 -2.66 2.48
C SER A 30 21.28 -1.54 1.68
N ASP A 31 20.55 -0.91 0.76
CA ASP A 31 21.06 0.22 -0.03
C ASP A 31 21.17 1.51 0.80
N GLY A 32 20.34 1.63 1.86
CA GLY A 32 20.42 2.70 2.83
C GLY A 32 19.71 3.99 2.42
N ASP A 33 18.92 3.95 1.34
CA ASP A 33 18.10 5.09 0.92
C ASP A 33 16.88 5.24 1.85
N GLN A 34 16.98 6.22 2.75
CA GLN A 34 15.92 6.54 3.71
C GLN A 34 14.65 7.13 3.04
N GLY A 35 14.80 7.75 1.87
CA GLY A 35 13.68 8.31 1.12
C GLY A 35 12.83 7.21 0.48
N GLU A 36 13.48 6.25 -0.18
CA GLU A 36 12.82 5.08 -0.73
C GLU A 36 12.18 4.22 0.36
N LEU A 37 12.88 4.02 1.49
CA LEU A 37 12.32 3.27 2.63
C LEU A 37 11.05 3.92 3.17
N ALA A 38 11.04 5.26 3.31
CA ALA A 38 9.86 5.99 3.79
C ALA A 38 8.66 5.86 2.82
N ILE A 39 8.91 5.89 1.51
CA ILE A 39 7.88 5.68 0.49
C ILE A 39 7.35 4.25 0.56
N LEU A 40 8.24 3.27 0.65
CA LEU A 40 7.89 1.86 0.72
C LEU A 40 7.04 1.54 1.95
N LEU A 41 7.43 2.03 3.13
CA LEU A 41 6.67 1.85 4.36
C LEU A 41 5.26 2.47 4.28
N ARG A 42 5.11 3.63 3.64
CA ARG A 42 3.79 4.23 3.42
C ARG A 42 2.91 3.38 2.51
N GLN A 43 3.48 2.79 1.46
CA GLN A 43 2.74 1.89 0.58
C GLN A 43 2.35 0.59 1.31
N MET A 44 3.18 0.09 2.25
CA MET A 44 2.84 -1.05 3.10
C MET A 44 1.71 -0.74 4.08
N ASP A 45 1.69 0.46 4.66
CA ASP A 45 0.58 0.92 5.52
C ASP A 45 -0.73 0.97 4.72
N GLU A 46 -0.69 1.53 3.50
CA GLU A 46 -1.82 1.51 2.58
C GLU A 46 -2.21 0.09 2.13
N ALA A 47 -1.26 -0.86 2.10
CA ALA A 47 -1.45 -2.27 1.75
C ALA A 47 -2.02 -3.13 2.89
N PHE A 48 -1.68 -2.87 4.14
CA PHE A 48 -2.01 -3.80 5.23
C PHE A 48 -2.76 -3.17 6.41
N VAL A 49 -2.71 -1.85 6.59
CA VAL A 49 -3.31 -1.16 7.75
C VAL A 49 -4.66 -0.54 7.43
N LEU A 50 -4.90 -0.16 6.16
CA LEU A 50 -6.16 0.45 5.70
C LEU A 50 -7.36 -0.53 5.60
N ASP A 51 -7.36 -1.62 6.36
CA ASP A 51 -8.56 -2.45 6.61
C ASP A 51 -9.38 -1.90 7.79
N SER A 52 -8.75 -1.23 8.76
CA SER A 52 -9.38 -0.78 10.01
C SER A 52 -10.33 0.43 9.87
N LYS A 53 -10.46 1.02 8.66
CA LYS A 53 -11.24 2.26 8.46
C LYS A 53 -12.02 2.32 7.16
N ARG A 54 -12.54 1.20 6.65
CA ARG A 54 -13.74 1.26 5.82
C ARG A 54 -14.96 1.07 6.73
N PRO A 55 -15.59 2.14 7.24
CA PRO A 55 -17.00 2.01 7.60
C PRO A 55 -17.70 1.46 6.36
N SER A 56 -18.25 0.27 6.52
CA SER A 56 -19.19 -0.33 5.60
C SER A 56 -20.41 0.59 5.51
N TYR A 57 -20.35 1.64 4.70
CA TYR A 57 -21.55 2.26 4.14
C TYR A 57 -22.00 1.39 2.97
N ALA A 58 -22.24 0.11 3.25
CA ALA A 58 -23.09 -0.69 2.40
C ALA A 58 -24.52 -0.25 2.72
N THR A 59 -25.18 0.27 1.69
CA THR A 59 -26.63 0.38 1.60
C THR A 59 -27.26 1.51 2.43
N LEU A 60 -27.18 2.73 1.91
CA LEU A 60 -28.37 3.57 1.88
C LEU A 60 -28.84 3.61 0.43
N GLU A 61 -29.64 2.62 0.08
CA GLU A 61 -30.62 2.78 -1.00
C GLU A 61 -31.39 4.07 -0.70
N GLN A 62 -31.36 5.01 -1.64
CA GLN A 62 -32.20 6.20 -1.60
C GLN A 62 -33.16 6.15 -2.80
N PRO A 63 -34.41 6.60 -2.59
CA PRO A 63 -35.63 6.16 -3.29
C PRO A 63 -35.79 6.65 -4.73
#